data_AF-A0A961LV09-F1
#
_entry.id   AF-A0A961LV09-F1
#
_cell.length_a   1.000
_cell.length_b   1.000
_cell.length_c   1.000
_cell.angle_alpha   90.00
_cell.angle_beta   90.00
_cell.angle_gamma   90.00
#
_symmetry.space_group_name_H-M   'P 1'
#
loop_
_entity.id
_entity.type
_entity.pdbx_description
1 polymer ?
#
loop_
_entity_poly.entity_id
_entity_poly.type
_entity_poly.pdbx_seq_one_letter_code
_entity_poly.pdbx_strand_id
1 'polypeptide(L)'
;MPRTSITHPLRIDSLPIANGQIGLTLCPGKQGDSVFGKPWARDLALDLDAVKSWGADMVLTLIEDHEFDTLAVRGLAEGLRARGMEWLHFQIRDVDVPSADSEGHWRGLSRRIHQQLENGGKVMIHCRGGLGRAGTIAALLMIERGWSADAAMAEVRSVRPGAIETPEQDQWLQRQASGLTDPAKVLQACLVGGAMGDSLGADIEFQSLAEIRRRLPARLTALPPYRGQRGAITDDTQMTLFTAEGLIRAHIRGRLRGICHPPSVVHHALLRWYRTQGGRPRIETDEIGLIEDRRLWAQCAPGTTCMSALGSSRRFGDPARNDSKGCGTIMRVAPVALMASRDRVRELAIETSALTHGHITGQLAAAAWAEMLADVATGEGLEQAAGRIASEYARLDGGEETAAAIRSALSAPRDGQPETVEQLGGGWTAEEALAIALYACLAGKDLTDGLRIAVTHSGDSDSTGAIAGNMLGVMRPDAVMAHPWTTMVQGADIISHLARDHVRLMSDPDAAEALFEIYPGG
;
A
#
# COMPACT_ATOMS: atom_id res chain seq x y z
N MET A 1 41.86 27.67 4.75
CA MET A 1 41.93 26.90 6.01
C MET A 1 40.70 26.02 6.14
N PRO A 2 40.87 24.71 6.38
CA PRO A 2 39.76 23.79 6.60
C PRO A 2 38.96 24.18 7.86
N ARG A 3 37.73 23.70 7.94
CA ARG A 3 36.90 23.82 9.15
C ARG A 3 37.25 22.68 10.11
N THR A 4 37.52 23.02 11.36
CA THR A 4 37.99 22.10 12.41
C THR A 4 37.03 22.08 13.58
N SER A 5 37.18 21.13 14.50
CA SER A 5 36.37 21.06 15.73
C SER A 5 36.53 22.28 16.64
N ILE A 6 37.59 23.08 16.45
CA ILE A 6 37.83 24.31 17.21
C ILE A 6 37.23 25.53 16.50
N THR A 7 37.49 25.68 15.20
CA THR A 7 37.00 26.84 14.44
C THR A 7 35.50 26.78 14.17
N HIS A 8 34.96 25.56 14.11
CA HIS A 8 33.54 25.28 13.89
C HIS A 8 33.12 24.16 14.85
N PRO A 9 32.86 24.48 16.14
CA PRO A 9 32.47 23.52 17.14
C PRO A 9 31.30 22.64 16.71
N LEU A 10 31.25 21.40 17.22
CA LEU A 10 30.19 20.46 16.86
C LEU A 10 28.84 21.00 17.35
N ARG A 11 27.98 21.37 16.39
CA ARG A 11 26.60 21.80 16.68
C ARG A 11 25.69 20.59 16.78
N ILE A 12 25.02 20.43 17.92
CA ILE A 12 24.01 19.39 18.16
C ILE A 12 22.66 20.09 18.34
N ASP A 13 21.81 20.01 17.33
CA ASP A 13 20.46 20.59 17.38
C ASP A 13 19.53 19.64 18.12
N SER A 14 18.94 20.12 19.21
CA SER A 14 18.20 19.27 20.14
C SER A 14 16.70 19.38 19.92
N LEU A 15 16.02 18.24 19.92
CA LEU A 15 14.58 18.11 19.76
C LEU A 15 14.02 17.33 20.96
N PRO A 16 13.10 17.91 21.76
CA PRO A 16 12.49 17.19 22.86
C PRO A 16 11.55 16.11 22.33
N ILE A 17 11.63 14.90 22.89
CA ILE A 17 10.75 13.79 22.51
C ILE A 17 10.51 12.88 23.73
N ALA A 18 9.25 12.59 24.02
CA ALA A 18 8.82 11.95 25.27
C ALA A 18 9.41 12.68 26.49
N ASN A 19 10.11 11.96 27.38
CA ASN A 19 10.77 12.54 28.55
C ASN A 19 12.23 12.94 28.28
N GLY A 20 12.74 12.63 27.10
CA GLY A 20 14.16 12.74 26.72
C GLY A 20 14.40 13.73 25.59
N GLN A 21 15.56 13.59 24.93
CA GLN A 21 15.96 14.48 23.82
C GLN A 21 16.67 13.72 22.70
N ILE A 22 16.35 14.06 21.46
CA ILE A 22 17.15 13.71 20.29
C ILE A 22 18.10 14.85 19.97
N GLY A 23 19.35 14.54 19.62
CA GLY A 23 20.33 15.51 19.14
C GLY A 23 20.73 15.20 17.70
N LEU A 24 20.68 16.18 16.79
CA LEU A 24 21.07 16.02 15.38
C LEU A 24 22.38 16.71 15.09
N THR A 25 23.31 15.98 14.48
CA THR A 25 24.61 16.55 14.08
C THR A 25 25.23 15.85 12.87
N LEU A 26 26.27 16.48 12.32
CA LEU A 26 27.11 15.88 11.27
C LEU A 26 28.01 14.80 11.87
N CYS A 27 28.56 13.90 11.04
CA CYS A 27 29.44 12.83 11.52
C CYS A 27 30.61 13.38 12.37
N PRO A 28 30.69 13.02 13.67
CA PRO A 28 31.81 13.38 14.53
C PRO A 28 33.15 12.97 13.93
N GLY A 29 34.15 13.84 13.99
CA GLY A 29 35.50 13.57 13.50
C GLY A 29 35.65 13.59 11.98
N LYS A 30 34.59 13.91 11.22
CA LYS A 30 34.66 13.81 9.76
C LYS A 30 35.79 14.65 9.15
N GLN A 31 36.49 14.03 8.22
CA GLN A 31 37.47 14.67 7.36
C GLN A 31 36.99 14.64 5.90
N GLY A 32 37.62 15.47 5.06
CA GLY A 32 37.43 15.44 3.62
C GLY A 32 36.64 16.61 3.07
N ASP A 33 36.33 16.51 1.78
CA ASP A 33 35.72 17.60 1.03
C ASP A 33 34.29 17.88 1.49
N SER A 34 33.89 19.14 1.29
CA SER A 34 32.53 19.58 1.57
C SER A 34 31.86 20.01 0.27
N VAL A 35 30.64 19.52 0.06
CA VAL A 35 29.79 19.95 -1.06
C VAL A 35 29.53 21.46 -0.99
N PHE A 36 29.37 21.99 0.22
CA PHE A 36 29.20 23.42 0.48
C PHE A 36 30.35 23.97 1.34
N GLY A 37 31.12 24.90 0.78
CA GLY A 37 32.18 25.63 1.50
C GLY A 37 33.51 24.88 1.65
N LYS A 38 34.29 25.24 2.68
CA LYS A 38 35.66 24.74 2.89
C LYS A 38 35.67 23.27 3.38
N PRO A 39 36.72 22.49 3.08
CA PRO A 39 36.84 21.10 3.53
C PRO A 39 36.87 20.98 5.05
N TRP A 40 36.58 19.78 5.55
CA TRP A 40 36.58 19.44 6.97
C TRP A 40 37.88 18.75 7.38
N ALA A 41 38.40 19.16 8.53
CA ALA A 41 39.51 18.52 9.24
C ALA A 41 39.14 18.49 10.73
N ARG A 42 38.08 17.74 11.05
CA ARG A 42 37.59 17.62 12.43
C ARG A 42 38.42 16.59 13.20
N ASP A 43 38.47 16.77 14.50
CA ASP A 43 39.13 15.84 15.41
C ASP A 43 38.06 14.94 16.04
N LEU A 44 38.23 13.63 15.88
CA LEU A 44 37.27 12.65 16.37
C LEU A 44 37.17 12.68 17.90
N ALA A 45 38.28 12.75 18.62
CA ALA A 45 38.24 12.73 20.08
C ALA A 45 37.53 13.98 20.64
N LEU A 46 37.86 15.17 20.13
CA LEU A 46 37.22 16.42 20.55
C LEU A 46 35.72 16.44 20.26
N ASP A 47 35.31 15.92 19.10
CA ASP A 47 33.89 15.85 18.76
C ASP A 47 33.15 14.86 19.66
N LEU A 48 33.74 13.71 19.97
CA LEU A 48 33.11 12.73 20.86
C LEU A 48 33.06 13.23 22.31
N ASP A 49 34.03 14.04 22.75
CA ASP A 49 33.95 14.74 24.02
C ASP A 49 32.80 15.76 24.03
N ALA A 50 32.56 16.46 22.91
CA ALA A 50 31.41 17.35 22.77
C ALA A 50 30.08 16.60 22.82
N VAL A 51 29.98 15.44 22.15
CA VAL A 51 28.79 14.57 22.20
C VAL A 51 28.53 14.07 23.63
N LYS A 52 29.59 13.65 24.34
CA LYS A 52 29.46 13.25 25.75
C LYS A 52 29.06 14.41 26.65
N SER A 53 29.63 15.59 26.42
CA SER A 53 29.34 16.80 27.20
C SER A 53 27.90 17.30 26.99
N TRP A 54 27.32 17.08 25.81
CA TRP A 54 25.90 17.31 25.57
C TRP A 54 24.99 16.35 26.38
N GLY A 55 25.56 15.23 26.82
CA GLY A 55 24.93 14.24 27.68
C GLY A 55 24.33 13.07 26.92
N ALA A 56 24.86 12.72 25.74
CA ALA A 56 24.37 11.55 25.00
C ALA A 56 24.58 10.27 25.83
N ASP A 57 23.51 9.49 25.96
CA ASP A 57 23.57 8.11 26.48
C ASP A 57 23.78 7.12 25.34
N MET A 58 23.21 7.44 24.18
CA MET A 58 23.18 6.60 23.00
C MET A 58 23.49 7.43 21.74
N VAL A 59 24.20 6.83 20.80
CA VAL A 59 24.51 7.42 19.51
C VAL A 59 24.09 6.47 18.38
N LEU A 60 23.21 6.95 17.51
CA LEU A 60 22.78 6.28 16.29
C LEU A 60 23.57 6.82 15.09
N THR A 61 24.39 5.95 14.52
CA THR A 61 25.17 6.21 13.31
C THR A 61 24.42 5.71 12.08
N LEU A 62 24.21 6.58 11.09
CA LEU A 62 23.44 6.26 9.88
C LEU A 62 24.28 6.07 8.61
N ILE A 63 25.61 6.20 8.71
CA ILE A 63 26.51 6.07 7.56
C ILE A 63 26.74 4.60 7.19
N GLU A 64 26.98 4.32 5.92
CA GLU A 64 27.35 2.99 5.43
C GLU A 64 28.77 2.61 5.83
N ASP A 65 29.09 1.31 5.84
CA ASP A 65 30.40 0.81 6.26
C ASP A 65 31.58 1.45 5.51
N HIS A 66 31.43 1.69 4.20
CA HIS A 66 32.47 2.33 3.39
C HIS A 66 32.65 3.84 3.67
N GLU A 67 31.66 4.48 4.30
CA GLU A 67 31.74 5.90 4.65
C GLU A 67 32.65 6.13 5.87
N PHE A 68 32.87 5.13 6.74
CA PHE A 68 33.82 5.24 7.85
C PHE A 68 35.25 5.51 7.37
N ASP A 69 35.62 4.91 6.24
CA ASP A 69 36.91 5.11 5.58
C ASP A 69 36.95 6.47 4.90
N THR A 70 35.91 6.76 4.13
CA THR A 70 35.77 8.00 3.36
C THR A 70 35.83 9.24 4.25
N LEU A 71 35.28 9.16 5.46
CA LEU A 71 35.25 10.26 6.43
C LEU A 71 36.41 10.23 7.44
N ALA A 72 37.27 9.21 7.38
CA ALA A 72 38.38 8.96 8.31
C ALA A 72 37.94 8.80 9.79
N VAL A 73 36.87 8.04 10.04
CA VAL A 73 36.23 7.86 11.36
C VAL A 73 36.14 6.40 11.81
N ARG A 74 37.03 5.51 11.36
CA ARG A 74 37.03 4.08 11.75
C ARG A 74 36.96 3.84 13.27
N GLY A 75 37.53 4.73 14.09
CA GLY A 75 37.52 4.62 15.55
C GLY A 75 36.27 5.20 16.24
N LEU A 76 35.21 5.52 15.50
CA LEU A 76 34.01 6.16 16.03
C LEU A 76 33.33 5.28 17.09
N ALA A 77 33.09 4.01 16.77
CA ALA A 77 32.39 3.09 17.64
C ALA A 77 33.14 2.84 18.95
N GLU A 78 34.45 2.59 18.88
CA GLU A 78 35.32 2.40 20.04
C GLU A 78 35.41 3.69 20.86
N GLY A 79 35.53 4.84 20.21
CA GLY A 79 35.60 6.14 20.86
C GLY A 79 34.33 6.51 21.62
N LEU A 80 33.16 6.12 21.10
CA LEU A 80 31.87 6.29 21.78
C LEU A 80 31.76 5.39 23.02
N ARG A 81 32.08 4.10 22.86
CA ARG A 81 32.04 3.13 23.96
C ARG A 81 33.01 3.49 25.08
N ALA A 82 34.20 3.99 24.75
CA ALA A 82 35.19 4.46 25.72
C ALA A 82 34.69 5.63 26.60
N ARG A 83 33.68 6.37 26.12
CA ARG A 83 33.01 7.47 26.85
C ARG A 83 31.70 7.03 27.51
N GLY A 84 31.45 5.72 27.57
CA GLY A 84 30.23 5.15 28.14
C GLY A 84 28.97 5.59 27.39
N MET A 85 29.05 5.73 26.08
CA MET A 85 27.89 5.94 25.21
C MET A 85 27.60 4.65 24.45
N GLU A 86 26.34 4.25 24.42
CA GLU A 86 25.89 3.11 23.62
C GLU A 86 25.94 3.47 22.14
N TRP A 87 26.46 2.56 21.32
CA TRP A 87 26.54 2.76 19.87
C TRP A 87 25.57 1.86 19.14
N LEU A 88 24.70 2.48 18.35
CA LEU A 88 23.80 1.83 17.41
C LEU A 88 24.19 2.20 15.98
N HIS A 89 24.07 1.24 15.06
CA HIS A 89 24.42 1.43 13.66
C HIS A 89 23.28 0.97 12.76
N PHE A 90 22.75 1.90 11.97
CA PHE A 90 21.64 1.66 11.06
C PHE A 90 21.94 2.28 9.70
N GLN A 91 22.43 1.46 8.77
CA GLN A 91 22.94 1.94 7.49
C GLN A 91 21.81 2.45 6.59
N ILE A 92 21.96 3.68 6.10
CA ILE A 92 21.08 4.25 5.07
C ILE A 92 22.00 4.83 4.00
N ARG A 93 21.73 4.48 2.75
CA ARG A 93 22.48 5.02 1.60
C ARG A 93 22.43 6.55 1.58
N ASP A 94 23.54 7.19 1.21
CA ASP A 94 23.58 8.67 1.21
C ASP A 94 22.44 9.25 0.37
N VAL A 95 21.80 10.32 0.89
CA VAL A 95 20.59 11.00 0.37
C VAL A 95 19.32 10.15 0.21
N ASP A 96 19.33 8.89 0.63
CA ASP A 96 18.24 7.92 0.44
C ASP A 96 17.35 7.80 1.70
N VAL A 97 16.40 6.87 1.65
CA VAL A 97 15.52 6.42 2.75
C VAL A 97 15.93 5.02 3.23
N PRO A 98 15.48 4.57 4.41
CA PRO A 98 15.69 3.18 4.83
C PRO A 98 15.14 2.19 3.79
N SER A 99 15.93 1.17 3.47
CA SER A 99 15.55 0.12 2.54
C SER A 99 14.49 -0.82 3.14
N ALA A 100 13.67 -1.45 2.30
CA ALA A 100 12.57 -2.30 2.77
C ALA A 100 13.04 -3.53 3.60
N ASP A 101 14.20 -4.10 3.28
CA ASP A 101 14.82 -5.21 4.01
C ASP A 101 15.37 -4.81 5.39
N SER A 102 15.53 -3.51 5.65
CA SER A 102 16.05 -2.99 6.91
C SER A 102 14.99 -2.84 8.02
N GLU A 103 13.71 -3.06 7.70
CA GLU A 103 12.59 -2.76 8.62
C GLU A 103 12.65 -3.58 9.91
N GLY A 104 12.94 -4.88 9.83
CA GLY A 104 13.07 -5.74 10.99
C GLY A 104 14.21 -5.29 11.93
N HIS A 105 15.33 -4.87 11.35
CA HIS A 105 16.45 -4.32 12.09
C HIS A 105 16.09 -2.98 12.74
N TRP A 106 15.43 -2.09 12.00
CA TRP A 106 14.95 -0.80 12.51
C TRP A 106 14.01 -1.00 13.70
N ARG A 107 13.01 -1.88 13.61
CA ARG A 107 12.06 -2.15 14.72
C ARG A 107 12.77 -2.53 16.02
N GLY A 108 13.87 -3.28 15.94
CA GLY A 108 14.70 -3.62 17.09
C GLY A 108 15.44 -2.42 17.69
N LEU A 109 16.01 -1.56 16.84
CA LEU A 109 16.70 -0.34 17.26
C LEU A 109 15.74 0.73 17.79
N SER A 110 14.66 1.00 17.06
CA SER A 110 13.59 1.95 17.42
C SER A 110 13.06 1.65 18.82
N ARG A 111 12.76 0.37 19.15
CA ARG A 111 12.31 -0.01 20.50
C ARG A 111 13.30 0.41 21.59
N ARG A 112 14.61 0.20 21.37
CA ARG A 112 15.66 0.58 22.33
C ARG A 112 15.77 2.09 22.47
N ILE A 113 15.71 2.80 21.34
CA ILE A 113 15.73 4.27 21.31
C ILE A 113 14.53 4.84 22.06
N HIS A 114 13.32 4.33 21.80
CA HIS A 114 12.11 4.77 22.50
C HIS A 114 12.19 4.54 24.01
N GLN A 115 12.70 3.38 24.44
CA GLN A 115 12.90 3.08 25.86
C GLN A 115 13.87 4.06 26.51
N GLN A 116 14.98 4.39 25.85
CA GLN A 116 15.94 5.38 26.36
C GLN A 116 15.31 6.77 26.52
N LEU A 117 14.54 7.20 25.52
CA LEU A 117 13.86 8.50 25.52
C LEU A 117 12.76 8.57 26.60
N GLU A 118 12.05 7.47 26.86
CA GLU A 118 11.06 7.38 27.95
C GLU A 118 11.69 7.49 29.34
N ASN A 119 12.91 6.95 29.49
CA ASN A 119 13.69 7.06 30.71
C ASN A 119 14.33 8.45 30.91
N GLY A 120 14.04 9.41 30.04
CA GLY A 120 14.60 10.77 30.08
C GLY A 120 16.01 10.88 29.50
N GLY A 121 16.47 9.82 28.82
CA GLY A 121 17.79 9.78 28.22
C GLY A 121 17.91 10.62 26.95
N LYS A 122 19.16 10.78 26.49
CA LYS A 122 19.48 11.55 25.29
C LYS A 122 20.11 10.69 24.20
N VAL A 123 19.55 10.77 23.01
CA VAL A 123 19.98 10.00 21.83
C VAL A 123 20.51 10.95 20.77
N MET A 124 21.79 10.86 20.44
CA MET A 124 22.37 11.61 19.33
C MET A 124 22.26 10.81 18.03
N ILE A 125 21.76 11.43 16.96
CA ILE A 125 21.62 10.82 15.63
C ILE A 125 22.48 11.60 14.66
N HIS A 126 23.30 10.90 13.87
CA HIS A 126 24.09 11.51 12.82
C HIS A 126 24.12 10.68 11.53
N CYS A 127 24.34 11.39 10.44
CA CYS A 127 24.79 10.82 9.17
C CYS A 127 26.04 11.57 8.71
N ARG A 128 26.35 11.61 7.41
CA ARG A 128 27.46 12.41 6.89
C ARG A 128 27.30 13.92 7.15
N GLY A 129 26.13 14.47 6.84
CA GLY A 129 25.81 15.91 6.96
C GLY A 129 24.98 16.29 8.21
N GLY A 130 24.26 15.33 8.79
CA GLY A 130 23.30 15.59 9.86
C GLY A 130 22.07 16.35 9.39
N LEU A 131 21.62 16.15 8.15
CA LEU A 131 20.48 16.83 7.53
C LEU A 131 19.44 15.82 7.00
N GLY A 132 19.72 15.10 5.91
CA GLY A 132 18.79 14.18 5.27
C GLY A 132 18.50 12.96 6.11
N ARG A 133 19.33 11.91 6.03
CA ARG A 133 19.17 10.65 6.78
C ARG A 133 18.88 10.85 8.28
N ALA A 134 19.63 11.74 8.93
CA ALA A 134 19.45 12.04 10.36
C ALA A 134 18.11 12.72 10.67
N GLY A 135 17.71 13.69 9.84
CA GLY A 135 16.40 14.35 9.97
C GLY A 135 15.25 13.38 9.70
N THR A 136 15.38 12.52 8.69
CA THR A 136 14.39 11.49 8.35
C THR A 136 14.15 10.56 9.53
N ILE A 137 15.20 10.02 10.14
CA ILE A 137 15.05 9.11 11.29
C ILE A 137 14.52 9.84 12.53
N ALA A 138 14.88 11.11 12.74
CA ALA A 138 14.32 11.89 13.82
C ALA A 138 12.81 12.09 13.67
N ALA A 139 12.35 12.45 12.46
CA ALA A 139 10.93 12.58 12.15
C ALA A 139 10.19 11.24 12.27
N LEU A 140 10.80 10.14 11.83
CA LEU A 140 10.25 8.80 11.98
C LEU A 140 9.97 8.43 13.44
N LEU A 141 10.91 8.70 14.35
CA LEU A 141 10.72 8.44 15.79
C LEU A 141 9.57 9.28 16.39
N MET A 142 9.28 10.45 15.84
CA MET A 142 8.11 11.25 16.24
C MET A 142 6.81 10.66 15.69
N ILE A 143 6.82 10.22 14.43
CA ILE A 143 5.69 9.56 13.77
C ILE A 143 5.33 8.25 14.49
N GLU A 144 6.32 7.45 14.88
CA GLU A 144 6.13 6.23 15.69
C GLU A 144 5.46 6.52 17.04
N ARG A 145 5.51 7.76 17.52
CA ARG A 145 4.80 8.25 18.72
C ARG A 145 3.47 8.94 18.42
N GLY A 146 2.96 8.84 17.18
CA GLY A 146 1.65 9.32 16.77
C GLY A 146 1.60 10.76 16.25
N TRP A 147 2.75 11.38 15.96
CA TRP A 147 2.76 12.66 15.25
C TRP A 147 2.37 12.46 13.79
N SER A 148 1.68 13.45 13.20
CA SER A 148 1.56 13.47 11.74
C SER A 148 2.93 13.71 11.10
N ALA A 149 3.14 13.20 9.89
CA ALA A 149 4.39 13.43 9.17
C ALA A 149 4.67 14.93 9.01
N ASP A 150 3.69 15.74 8.61
CA ASP A 150 3.87 17.19 8.45
C ASP A 150 4.34 17.86 9.75
N ALA A 151 3.75 17.51 10.90
CA ALA A 151 4.13 18.09 12.18
C ALA A 151 5.55 17.64 12.60
N ALA A 152 5.88 16.35 12.42
CA ALA A 152 7.20 15.82 12.72
C ALA A 152 8.28 16.47 11.84
N MET A 153 8.03 16.58 10.54
CA MET A 153 8.97 17.21 9.59
C MET A 153 9.14 18.70 9.88
N ALA A 154 8.06 19.42 10.18
CA ALA A 154 8.13 20.83 10.56
C ALA A 154 8.94 21.05 11.84
N GLU A 155 8.75 20.20 12.86
CA GLU A 155 9.49 20.28 14.12
C GLU A 155 10.99 19.99 13.91
N VAL A 156 11.34 18.95 13.15
CA VAL A 156 12.75 18.65 12.82
C VAL A 156 13.39 19.81 12.05
N ARG A 157 12.67 20.40 11.08
CA ARG A 157 13.15 21.55 10.29
C ARG A 157 13.25 22.83 11.11
N SER A 158 12.48 22.98 12.19
CA SER A 158 12.53 24.14 13.08
C SER A 158 13.86 24.22 13.83
N VAL A 159 14.38 23.08 14.29
CA VAL A 159 15.67 22.99 15.00
C VAL A 159 16.86 22.82 14.05
N ARG A 160 16.64 22.16 12.90
CA ARG A 160 17.67 21.88 11.89
C ARG A 160 17.18 22.30 10.50
N PRO A 161 17.27 23.59 10.14
CA PRO A 161 16.85 24.06 8.82
C PRO A 161 17.56 23.31 7.68
N GLY A 162 16.77 22.84 6.71
CA GLY A 162 17.26 22.03 5.59
C GLY A 162 17.38 20.52 5.89
N ALA A 163 16.98 20.05 7.06
CA ALA A 163 16.81 18.63 7.32
C ALA A 163 15.68 18.02 6.48
N ILE A 164 15.79 16.71 6.19
CA ILE A 164 14.92 15.98 5.26
C ILE A 164 15.06 16.60 3.87
N GLU A 165 16.13 16.18 3.19
CA GLU A 165 16.74 16.89 2.06
C GLU A 165 16.10 16.57 0.71
N THR A 166 15.45 15.41 0.59
CA THR A 166 14.89 14.94 -0.69
C THR A 166 13.37 14.79 -0.63
N PRO A 167 12.66 15.02 -1.75
CA PRO A 167 11.22 14.74 -1.84
C PRO A 167 10.88 13.27 -1.53
N GLU A 168 11.79 12.35 -1.85
CA GLU A 168 11.65 10.93 -1.53
C GLU A 168 11.62 10.68 -0.01
N GLN A 169 12.43 11.39 0.77
CA GLN A 169 12.40 11.32 2.23
C GLN A 169 11.09 11.87 2.80
N ASP A 170 10.60 13.01 2.29
CA ASP A 170 9.29 13.56 2.69
C ASP A 170 8.18 12.53 2.41
N GLN A 171 8.11 11.99 1.18
CA GLN A 171 7.09 11.01 0.80
C GLN A 171 7.19 9.71 1.60
N TRP A 172 8.40 9.24 1.89
CA TRP A 172 8.62 8.06 2.70
C TRP A 172 8.11 8.26 4.14
N LEU A 173 8.33 9.42 4.74
CA LEU A 173 7.77 9.74 6.07
C LEU A 173 6.25 9.81 6.05
N GLN A 174 5.65 10.37 4.99
CA GLN A 174 4.20 10.36 4.81
C GLN A 174 3.65 8.92 4.78
N ARG A 175 4.33 7.99 4.08
CA ARG A 175 3.96 6.56 4.08
C ARG A 175 4.04 5.92 5.46
N GLN A 176 5.06 6.25 6.25
CA GLN A 176 5.20 5.73 7.61
C GLN A 176 4.06 6.23 8.51
N ALA A 177 3.69 7.51 8.39
CA ALA A 177 2.61 8.09 9.17
C ALA A 177 1.22 7.56 8.77
N SER A 178 1.02 7.21 7.50
CA SER A 178 -0.25 6.64 7.02
C SER A 178 -0.39 5.14 7.29
N GLY A 179 0.63 4.48 7.86
CA GLY A 179 0.62 3.03 8.09
C GLY A 179 0.76 2.20 6.80
N LEU A 180 1.17 2.83 5.69
CA LEU A 180 1.41 2.18 4.40
C LEU A 180 2.63 1.24 4.41
N THR A 181 3.34 1.14 5.53
CA THR A 181 4.62 0.44 5.65
C THR A 181 4.49 -0.95 6.26
N ASP A 182 3.30 -1.34 6.71
CA ASP A 182 2.95 -2.75 6.95
C ASP A 182 2.20 -3.28 5.72
N PRO A 183 2.88 -4.00 4.80
CA PRO A 183 2.25 -4.45 3.56
C PRO A 183 1.08 -5.42 3.82
N ALA A 184 1.10 -6.14 4.94
CA ALA A 184 0.03 -7.07 5.29
C ALA A 184 -1.21 -6.30 5.73
N LYS A 185 -1.02 -5.24 6.53
CA LYS A 185 -2.09 -4.32 6.92
C LYS A 185 -2.68 -3.61 5.72
N VAL A 186 -1.86 -3.11 4.79
CA VAL A 186 -2.34 -2.41 3.58
C VAL A 186 -3.15 -3.35 2.69
N LEU A 187 -2.62 -4.55 2.41
CA LEU A 187 -3.32 -5.56 1.62
C LEU A 187 -4.62 -5.98 2.32
N GLN A 188 -4.59 -6.24 3.63
CA GLN A 188 -5.78 -6.58 4.40
C GLN A 188 -6.82 -5.46 4.36
N ALA A 189 -6.42 -4.21 4.61
CA ALA A 189 -7.32 -3.07 4.61
C ALA A 189 -7.91 -2.79 3.22
N CYS A 190 -7.11 -2.94 2.15
CA CYS A 190 -7.59 -2.87 0.77
C CYS A 190 -8.71 -3.89 0.51
N LEU A 191 -8.45 -5.17 0.80
CA LEU A 191 -9.42 -6.23 0.54
C LEU A 191 -10.66 -6.15 1.45
N VAL A 192 -10.49 -5.81 2.73
CA VAL A 192 -11.61 -5.57 3.66
C VAL A 192 -12.43 -4.36 3.22
N GLY A 193 -11.78 -3.26 2.83
CA GLY A 193 -12.45 -2.06 2.35
C GLY A 193 -13.31 -2.35 1.11
N GLY A 194 -12.80 -3.15 0.18
CA GLY A 194 -13.57 -3.64 -0.96
C GLY A 194 -14.77 -4.48 -0.53
N ALA A 195 -14.57 -5.45 0.38
CA ALA A 195 -15.67 -6.27 0.90
C ALA A 195 -16.74 -5.42 1.64
N MET A 196 -16.35 -4.36 2.33
CA MET A 196 -17.31 -3.42 2.93
C MET A 196 -18.15 -2.70 1.89
N GLY A 197 -17.51 -2.27 0.79
CA GLY A 197 -18.17 -1.59 -0.32
C GLY A 197 -19.13 -2.50 -1.09
N ASP A 198 -18.66 -3.70 -1.44
CA ASP A 198 -19.47 -4.80 -2.00
C ASP A 198 -20.71 -5.02 -1.13
N SER A 199 -20.51 -5.35 0.16
CA SER A 199 -21.63 -5.64 1.07
C SER A 199 -22.59 -4.46 1.25
N LEU A 200 -22.10 -3.23 1.14
CA LEU A 200 -22.92 -2.03 1.25
C LEU A 200 -23.78 -1.80 0.00
N GLY A 201 -23.25 -2.10 -1.19
CA GLY A 201 -23.94 -1.96 -2.47
C GLY A 201 -24.87 -3.13 -2.83
N ALA A 202 -24.64 -4.32 -2.25
CA ALA A 202 -25.32 -5.55 -2.65
C ALA A 202 -26.86 -5.55 -2.53
N ASP A 203 -27.45 -4.88 -1.53
CA ASP A 203 -28.92 -4.81 -1.39
C ASP A 203 -29.57 -3.80 -2.35
N ILE A 204 -28.80 -2.84 -2.84
CA ILE A 204 -29.31 -1.70 -3.63
C ILE A 204 -28.95 -1.76 -5.11
N GLU A 205 -28.13 -2.74 -5.50
CA GLU A 205 -27.87 -3.10 -6.89
C GLU A 205 -29.20 -3.16 -7.69
N PHE A 206 -29.20 -2.59 -8.90
CA PHE A 206 -30.35 -2.47 -9.80
C PHE A 206 -31.51 -1.55 -9.34
N GLN A 207 -31.43 -0.90 -8.17
CA GLN A 207 -32.49 0.04 -7.73
C GLN A 207 -32.34 1.40 -8.40
N SER A 208 -33.47 2.12 -8.55
CA SER A 208 -33.45 3.52 -8.96
C SER A 208 -32.91 4.42 -7.84
N LEU A 209 -32.30 5.55 -8.19
CA LEU A 209 -31.81 6.51 -7.19
C LEU A 209 -32.91 6.98 -6.22
N ALA A 210 -34.16 7.07 -6.69
CA ALA A 210 -35.31 7.40 -5.85
C ALA A 210 -35.62 6.32 -4.80
N GLU A 211 -35.40 5.04 -5.11
CA GLU A 211 -35.53 3.93 -4.16
C GLU A 211 -34.37 3.89 -3.18
N ILE A 212 -33.14 4.07 -3.67
CA ILE A 212 -31.91 4.14 -2.89
C ILE A 212 -32.03 5.22 -1.81
N ARG A 213 -32.48 6.44 -2.18
CA ARG A 213 -32.69 7.55 -1.22
C ARG A 213 -33.73 7.26 -0.13
N ARG A 214 -34.71 6.39 -0.41
CA ARG A 214 -35.71 5.98 0.60
C ARG A 214 -35.16 4.92 1.56
N ARG A 215 -34.20 4.11 1.12
CA ARG A 215 -33.67 2.98 1.89
C ARG A 215 -32.38 3.30 2.63
N LEU A 216 -31.45 4.00 1.98
CA LEU A 216 -30.17 4.38 2.57
C LEU A 216 -30.34 5.65 3.41
N PRO A 217 -30.11 5.58 4.73
CA PRO A 217 -30.11 6.76 5.55
C PRO A 217 -28.96 7.69 5.15
N ALA A 218 -29.15 9.00 5.36
CA ALA A 218 -28.09 10.00 5.15
C ALA A 218 -26.81 9.69 5.96
N ARG A 219 -26.93 8.95 7.06
CA ARG A 219 -25.81 8.45 7.86
C ARG A 219 -25.85 6.92 7.93
N LEU A 220 -24.83 6.26 7.37
CA LEU A 220 -24.66 4.81 7.47
C LEU A 220 -24.18 4.44 8.87
N THR A 221 -25.00 3.70 9.61
CA THR A 221 -24.64 3.21 10.96
C THR A 221 -24.37 1.70 10.98
N ALA A 222 -24.75 0.97 9.94
CA ALA A 222 -24.56 -0.47 9.80
C ALA A 222 -24.63 -0.89 8.33
N LEU A 223 -23.97 -1.99 7.98
CA LEU A 223 -24.13 -2.64 6.67
C LEU A 223 -25.58 -3.18 6.52
N PRO A 224 -26.27 -2.89 5.40
CA PRO A 224 -27.55 -3.51 5.08
C PRO A 224 -27.44 -5.04 5.05
N PRO A 225 -28.51 -5.77 5.42
CA PRO A 225 -28.54 -7.21 5.20
C PRO A 225 -28.72 -7.51 3.72
N TYR A 226 -27.87 -8.36 3.15
CA TYR A 226 -28.06 -8.94 1.83
C TYR A 226 -28.37 -10.42 2.00
N ARG A 227 -29.45 -10.90 1.38
CA ARG A 227 -29.96 -12.29 1.52
C ARG A 227 -30.11 -12.75 2.97
N GLY A 228 -30.51 -11.84 3.85
CA GLY A 228 -30.74 -12.10 5.27
C GLY A 228 -29.48 -12.07 6.15
N GLN A 229 -28.30 -11.79 5.59
CA GLN A 229 -27.04 -11.71 6.31
C GLN A 229 -26.42 -10.32 6.17
N ARG A 230 -26.04 -9.69 7.30
CA ARG A 230 -25.26 -8.45 7.29
C ARG A 230 -23.80 -8.77 7.00
N GLY A 231 -23.14 -7.92 6.20
CA GLY A 231 -21.75 -8.17 5.80
C GLY A 231 -21.61 -9.28 4.76
N ALA A 232 -22.71 -9.76 4.16
CA ALA A 232 -22.61 -10.72 3.07
C ALA A 232 -21.96 -10.08 1.84
N ILE A 233 -21.12 -10.85 1.17
CA ILE A 233 -20.35 -10.45 -0.01
C ILE A 233 -20.97 -11.02 -1.30
N THR A 234 -20.71 -10.39 -2.45
CA THR A 234 -21.11 -10.83 -3.79
C THR A 234 -19.99 -11.55 -4.53
N ASP A 235 -20.15 -11.76 -5.85
CA ASP A 235 -19.08 -12.28 -6.68
C ASP A 235 -17.86 -11.36 -6.76
N ASP A 236 -18.01 -10.06 -6.56
CA ASP A 236 -16.93 -9.08 -6.47
C ASP A 236 -15.84 -9.50 -5.49
N THR A 237 -16.19 -9.62 -4.20
CA THR A 237 -15.23 -10.06 -3.19
C THR A 237 -14.83 -11.51 -3.42
N GLN A 238 -15.75 -12.42 -3.76
CA GLN A 238 -15.38 -13.82 -3.96
C GLN A 238 -14.31 -13.96 -5.06
N MET A 239 -14.52 -13.35 -6.23
CA MET A 239 -13.55 -13.38 -7.33
C MET A 239 -12.26 -12.66 -6.96
N THR A 240 -12.32 -11.58 -6.18
CA THR A 240 -11.13 -10.91 -5.62
C THR A 240 -10.29 -11.85 -4.76
N LEU A 241 -10.92 -12.61 -3.87
CA LEU A 241 -10.21 -13.58 -3.01
C LEU A 241 -9.56 -14.70 -3.82
N PHE A 242 -10.26 -15.23 -4.84
CA PHE A 242 -9.68 -16.24 -5.73
C PHE A 242 -8.56 -15.67 -6.62
N THR A 243 -8.63 -14.39 -7.03
CA THR A 243 -7.50 -13.72 -7.68
C THR A 243 -6.29 -13.63 -6.76
N ALA A 244 -6.48 -13.22 -5.50
CA ALA A 244 -5.40 -13.17 -4.50
C ALA A 244 -4.78 -14.55 -4.25
N GLU A 245 -5.61 -15.59 -4.06
CA GLU A 245 -5.14 -16.97 -3.93
C GLU A 245 -4.34 -17.42 -5.17
N GLY A 246 -4.83 -17.10 -6.37
CA GLY A 246 -4.14 -17.39 -7.63
C GLY A 246 -2.76 -16.75 -7.72
N LEU A 247 -2.62 -15.51 -7.24
CA LEU A 247 -1.33 -14.82 -7.16
C LEU A 247 -0.39 -15.45 -6.12
N ILE A 248 -0.88 -15.85 -4.94
CA ILE A 248 -0.06 -16.58 -3.95
C ILE A 248 0.46 -17.89 -4.56
N ARG A 249 -0.42 -18.65 -5.21
CA ARG A 249 -0.04 -19.90 -5.90
C ARG A 249 0.96 -19.67 -7.02
N ALA A 250 0.81 -18.58 -7.78
CA ALA A 250 1.77 -18.22 -8.81
C ALA A 250 3.17 -17.94 -8.25
N HIS A 251 3.25 -17.21 -7.13
CA HIS A 251 4.52 -16.94 -6.45
C HIS A 251 5.16 -18.22 -5.89
N ILE A 252 4.38 -19.10 -5.25
CA ILE A 252 4.87 -20.41 -4.76
C ILE A 252 5.39 -21.24 -5.92
N ARG A 253 4.62 -21.33 -7.02
CA ARG A 253 5.05 -22.04 -8.23
C ARG A 253 6.36 -21.47 -8.78
N GLY A 254 6.45 -20.15 -8.91
CA GLY A 254 7.64 -19.46 -9.39
C GLY A 254 8.88 -19.78 -8.54
N ARG A 255 8.74 -19.76 -7.21
CA ARG A 255 9.85 -20.09 -6.30
C ARG A 255 10.27 -21.55 -6.34
N LEU A 256 9.31 -22.48 -6.33
CA LEU A 256 9.61 -23.92 -6.24
C LEU A 256 9.97 -24.56 -7.59
N ARG A 257 9.47 -24.02 -8.71
CA ARG A 257 9.60 -24.63 -10.06
C ARG A 257 10.29 -23.74 -11.09
N GLY A 258 10.52 -22.46 -10.79
CA GLY A 258 11.15 -21.49 -11.69
C GLY A 258 10.25 -20.98 -12.83
N ILE A 259 9.51 -21.86 -13.51
CA ILE A 259 8.63 -21.49 -14.63
C ILE A 259 7.20 -21.28 -14.14
N CYS A 260 6.71 -20.03 -14.23
CA CYS A 260 5.35 -19.67 -13.90
C CYS A 260 4.80 -18.62 -14.87
N HIS A 261 3.56 -18.84 -15.32
CA HIS A 261 2.74 -17.84 -16.00
C HIS A 261 1.60 -17.43 -15.05
N PRO A 262 1.75 -16.33 -14.27
CA PRO A 262 0.78 -15.96 -13.23
C PRO A 262 -0.68 -15.86 -13.72
N PRO A 263 -1.00 -15.30 -14.91
CA PRO A 263 -2.37 -15.27 -15.41
C PRO A 263 -2.98 -16.66 -15.59
N SER A 264 -2.20 -17.68 -15.98
CA SER A 264 -2.69 -19.07 -16.07
C SER A 264 -3.02 -19.65 -14.69
N VAL A 265 -2.24 -19.31 -13.65
CA VAL A 265 -2.49 -19.78 -12.27
C VAL A 265 -3.69 -19.05 -11.65
N VAL A 266 -3.84 -17.76 -11.93
CA VAL A 266 -5.06 -16.99 -11.58
C VAL A 266 -6.28 -17.57 -12.31
N HIS A 267 -6.17 -17.93 -13.59
CA HIS A 267 -7.26 -18.60 -14.31
C HIS A 267 -7.64 -19.92 -13.63
N HIS A 268 -6.67 -20.73 -13.19
CA HIS A 268 -6.96 -21.94 -12.42
C HIS A 268 -7.74 -21.63 -11.12
N ALA A 269 -7.38 -20.57 -10.38
CA ALA A 269 -8.13 -20.13 -9.21
C ALA A 269 -9.56 -19.67 -9.55
N LEU A 270 -9.74 -18.92 -10.63
CA LEU A 270 -11.06 -18.48 -11.08
C LEU A 270 -11.95 -19.63 -11.58
N LEU A 271 -11.37 -20.68 -12.16
CA LEU A 271 -12.11 -21.90 -12.51
C LEU A 271 -12.59 -22.66 -11.25
N ARG A 272 -11.84 -22.58 -10.15
CA ARG A 272 -12.26 -23.11 -8.85
C ARG A 272 -13.39 -22.29 -8.24
N TRP A 273 -13.33 -20.96 -8.31
CA TRP A 273 -14.49 -20.11 -8.01
C TRP A 273 -15.71 -20.48 -8.85
N TYR A 274 -15.53 -20.65 -10.17
CA TYR A 274 -16.64 -21.04 -11.07
C TYR A 274 -17.32 -22.34 -10.61
N ARG A 275 -16.58 -23.31 -10.06
CA ARG A 275 -17.15 -24.52 -9.44
C ARG A 275 -17.98 -24.22 -8.21
N THR A 276 -17.52 -23.32 -7.32
CA THR A 276 -18.30 -22.93 -6.14
C THR A 276 -19.62 -22.24 -6.52
N GLN A 277 -19.68 -21.66 -7.72
CA GLN A 277 -20.90 -21.12 -8.32
C GLN A 277 -21.73 -22.15 -9.10
N GLY A 278 -21.48 -23.46 -8.95
CA GLY A 278 -22.21 -24.53 -9.63
C GLY A 278 -21.78 -24.78 -11.09
N GLY A 279 -20.74 -24.09 -11.54
CA GLY A 279 -20.12 -24.28 -12.84
C GLY A 279 -19.41 -25.63 -12.97
N ARG A 280 -19.22 -26.07 -14.22
CA ARG A 280 -18.46 -27.28 -14.56
C ARG A 280 -17.34 -26.92 -15.54
N PRO A 281 -16.13 -26.57 -15.06
CA PRO A 281 -14.98 -26.31 -15.91
C PRO A 281 -14.76 -27.44 -16.92
N ARG A 282 -14.31 -27.09 -18.13
CA ARG A 282 -13.84 -28.08 -19.13
C ARG A 282 -12.42 -28.56 -18.88
N ILE A 283 -11.72 -27.89 -17.98
CA ILE A 283 -10.35 -28.15 -17.56
C ILE A 283 -10.42 -28.65 -16.12
N GLU A 284 -9.63 -29.66 -15.80
CA GLU A 284 -9.55 -30.17 -14.43
C GLU A 284 -8.97 -29.11 -13.48
N THR A 285 -9.48 -29.08 -12.25
CA THR A 285 -9.03 -28.17 -11.19
C THR A 285 -8.87 -28.96 -9.89
N ASP A 286 -7.93 -28.56 -9.04
CA ASP A 286 -7.80 -29.15 -7.71
C ASP A 286 -8.95 -28.72 -6.76
N GLU A 287 -8.99 -29.34 -5.58
CA GLU A 287 -9.97 -29.09 -4.52
C GLU A 287 -9.32 -28.55 -3.24
N ILE A 288 -8.13 -27.94 -3.33
CA ILE A 288 -7.36 -27.48 -2.17
C ILE A 288 -7.48 -25.96 -2.05
N GLY A 289 -7.53 -25.42 -0.84
CA GLY A 289 -7.48 -23.97 -0.57
C GLY A 289 -8.87 -23.34 -0.45
N LEU A 290 -9.08 -22.15 -1.04
CA LEU A 290 -10.33 -21.39 -0.87
C LEU A 290 -11.59 -22.13 -1.33
N ILE A 291 -11.46 -23.05 -2.28
CA ILE A 291 -12.57 -23.89 -2.76
C ILE A 291 -13.16 -24.78 -1.63
N GLU A 292 -12.42 -25.04 -0.56
CA GLU A 292 -12.91 -25.82 0.60
C GLU A 292 -13.83 -25.00 1.51
N ASP A 293 -13.74 -23.66 1.48
CA ASP A 293 -14.52 -22.81 2.36
C ASP A 293 -15.98 -22.68 1.87
N ARG A 294 -16.89 -23.32 2.61
CA ARG A 294 -18.32 -23.37 2.27
C ARG A 294 -19.02 -22.02 2.26
N ARG A 295 -18.45 -20.99 2.88
CA ARG A 295 -18.99 -19.63 2.80
C ARG A 295 -18.92 -19.07 1.37
N LEU A 296 -17.95 -19.50 0.57
CA LEU A 296 -17.72 -19.06 -0.82
C LEU A 296 -18.52 -19.87 -1.87
N TRP A 297 -19.39 -20.79 -1.43
CA TRP A 297 -20.30 -21.57 -2.30
C TRP A 297 -21.69 -20.95 -2.42
N ALA A 298 -21.94 -19.85 -1.72
CA ALA A 298 -23.16 -19.07 -1.91
C ALA A 298 -23.11 -18.36 -3.26
N GLN A 299 -24.07 -18.67 -4.14
CA GLN A 299 -24.23 -18.03 -5.46
C GLN A 299 -24.76 -16.61 -5.33
N CYS A 300 -23.89 -15.63 -5.11
CA CYS A 300 -24.26 -14.23 -4.91
C CYS A 300 -24.13 -13.42 -6.21
N ALA A 301 -25.11 -13.56 -7.11
CA ALA A 301 -25.25 -12.77 -8.35
C ALA A 301 -24.12 -12.87 -9.39
N PRO A 302 -23.52 -14.06 -9.65
CA PRO A 302 -22.34 -14.15 -10.51
C PRO A 302 -22.56 -13.59 -11.92
N GLY A 303 -21.67 -12.67 -12.34
CA GLY A 303 -21.74 -12.03 -13.65
C GLY A 303 -21.74 -13.02 -14.83
N THR A 304 -22.71 -12.87 -15.74
CA THR A 304 -22.91 -13.80 -16.88
C THR A 304 -21.69 -13.88 -17.81
N THR A 305 -20.97 -12.78 -18.01
CA THR A 305 -19.73 -12.73 -18.79
C THR A 305 -18.66 -13.64 -18.17
N CYS A 306 -18.42 -13.51 -16.87
CA CYS A 306 -17.44 -14.32 -16.13
C CYS A 306 -17.78 -15.80 -16.21
N MET A 307 -19.05 -16.15 -15.93
CA MET A 307 -19.53 -17.53 -15.97
C MET A 307 -19.40 -18.16 -17.37
N SER A 308 -19.75 -17.41 -18.42
CA SER A 308 -19.65 -17.87 -19.81
C SER A 308 -18.20 -18.07 -20.25
N ALA A 309 -17.33 -17.08 -19.97
CA ALA A 309 -15.93 -17.15 -20.33
C ALA A 309 -15.24 -18.36 -19.67
N LEU A 310 -15.34 -18.49 -18.34
CA LEU A 310 -14.73 -19.58 -17.58
C LEU A 310 -15.28 -20.96 -17.98
N GLY A 311 -16.58 -21.07 -18.26
CA GLY A 311 -17.20 -22.32 -18.75
C GLY A 311 -16.81 -22.70 -20.18
N SER A 312 -16.27 -21.75 -20.96
CA SER A 312 -15.84 -21.96 -22.36
C SER A 312 -14.35 -22.24 -22.51
N SER A 313 -13.54 -21.88 -21.51
CA SER A 313 -12.09 -22.05 -21.48
C SER A 313 -11.67 -23.49 -21.75
N ARG A 314 -10.62 -23.68 -22.55
CA ARG A 314 -10.09 -25.02 -22.92
C ARG A 314 -8.70 -25.28 -22.39
N ARG A 315 -7.95 -24.22 -22.06
CA ARG A 315 -6.62 -24.25 -21.45
C ARG A 315 -6.48 -23.13 -20.42
N PHE A 316 -5.57 -23.32 -19.47
CA PHE A 316 -5.25 -22.27 -18.49
C PHE A 316 -4.60 -21.08 -19.19
N GLY A 317 -5.06 -19.88 -18.84
CA GLY A 317 -4.67 -18.64 -19.50
C GLY A 317 -5.38 -18.37 -20.84
N ASP A 318 -6.35 -19.18 -21.27
CA ASP A 318 -7.14 -18.85 -22.46
C ASP A 318 -7.83 -17.48 -22.30
N PRO A 319 -7.63 -16.53 -23.24
CA PRO A 319 -8.38 -15.30 -23.23
C PRO A 319 -9.84 -15.54 -23.63
N ALA A 320 -10.74 -14.75 -23.07
CA ALA A 320 -12.16 -14.80 -23.33
C ALA A 320 -12.47 -14.40 -24.78
N ARG A 321 -13.39 -15.14 -25.40
CA ARG A 321 -13.87 -14.89 -26.77
C ARG A 321 -15.20 -14.15 -26.72
N ASN A 322 -15.17 -12.91 -26.24
CA ASN A 322 -16.29 -11.99 -26.19
C ASN A 322 -15.79 -10.56 -26.40
N ASP A 323 -16.73 -9.62 -26.52
CA ASP A 323 -16.43 -8.18 -26.64
C ASP A 323 -16.97 -7.42 -25.41
N SER A 324 -16.93 -8.06 -24.24
CA SER A 324 -17.52 -7.49 -23.02
C SER A 324 -16.61 -6.47 -22.37
N LYS A 325 -17.15 -5.28 -22.09
CA LYS A 325 -16.55 -4.20 -21.29
C LYS A 325 -16.91 -4.27 -19.80
N GLY A 326 -17.61 -5.32 -19.35
CA GLY A 326 -18.18 -5.40 -18.01
C GLY A 326 -17.20 -5.12 -16.86
N CYS A 327 -17.71 -4.54 -15.77
CA CYS A 327 -16.97 -4.23 -14.53
C CYS A 327 -16.33 -5.46 -13.86
N GLY A 328 -16.78 -6.68 -14.17
CA GLY A 328 -16.30 -7.94 -13.61
C GLY A 328 -14.79 -8.18 -13.75
N THR A 329 -14.14 -7.38 -14.60
CA THR A 329 -12.70 -7.33 -14.76
C THR A 329 -12.00 -6.46 -13.71
N ILE A 330 -12.50 -5.25 -13.46
CA ILE A 330 -11.90 -4.26 -12.56
C ILE A 330 -12.24 -4.54 -11.09
N MET A 331 -13.42 -5.10 -10.80
CA MET A 331 -13.86 -5.39 -9.42
C MET A 331 -12.91 -6.31 -8.63
N ARG A 332 -12.11 -7.11 -9.35
CA ARG A 332 -11.21 -8.12 -8.78
C ARG A 332 -9.72 -7.86 -8.98
N VAL A 333 -9.35 -6.67 -9.44
CA VAL A 333 -7.96 -6.37 -9.87
C VAL A 333 -7.05 -5.93 -8.71
N ALA A 334 -7.61 -5.52 -7.57
CA ALA A 334 -6.84 -5.00 -6.44
C ALA A 334 -5.70 -5.90 -5.94
N PRO A 335 -5.83 -7.25 -5.89
CA PRO A 335 -4.72 -8.13 -5.58
C PRO A 335 -3.52 -7.97 -6.53
N VAL A 336 -3.76 -7.75 -7.82
CA VAL A 336 -2.68 -7.55 -8.81
C VAL A 336 -1.86 -6.30 -8.47
N ALA A 337 -2.51 -5.23 -8.02
CA ALA A 337 -1.85 -3.98 -7.67
C ALA A 337 -0.88 -4.12 -6.49
N LEU A 338 -1.26 -4.90 -5.48
CA LEU A 338 -0.53 -4.97 -4.20
C LEU A 338 0.37 -6.20 -4.09
N MET A 339 0.16 -7.23 -4.91
CA MET A 339 0.88 -8.51 -4.80
C MET A 339 1.84 -8.78 -5.96
N ALA A 340 1.79 -7.99 -7.04
CA ALA A 340 2.76 -8.06 -8.12
C ALA A 340 3.86 -6.99 -7.95
N SER A 341 5.00 -7.19 -8.62
CA SER A 341 6.00 -6.13 -8.74
C SER A 341 5.44 -4.99 -9.61
N ARG A 342 5.75 -3.75 -9.24
CA ARG A 342 5.15 -2.54 -9.84
C ARG A 342 5.29 -2.48 -11.37
N ASP A 343 6.41 -2.96 -11.90
CA ASP A 343 6.73 -3.05 -13.33
C ASP A 343 5.86 -4.04 -14.11
N ARG A 344 5.26 -5.02 -13.40
CA ARG A 344 4.39 -6.06 -13.99
C ARG A 344 2.89 -5.77 -13.79
N VAL A 345 2.51 -4.79 -12.98
CA VAL A 345 1.10 -4.51 -12.62
C VAL A 345 0.22 -4.31 -13.84
N ARG A 346 0.63 -3.46 -14.80
CA ARG A 346 -0.16 -3.19 -16.01
C ARG A 346 -0.40 -4.45 -16.84
N GLU A 347 0.67 -5.18 -17.15
CA GLU A 347 0.62 -6.40 -17.97
C GLU A 347 -0.26 -7.46 -17.29
N LEU A 348 -0.03 -7.75 -16.01
CA LEU A 348 -0.80 -8.75 -15.27
C LEU A 348 -2.27 -8.36 -15.13
N ALA A 349 -2.58 -7.08 -14.94
CA ALA A 349 -3.96 -6.61 -14.88
C ALA A 349 -4.67 -6.81 -16.21
N ILE A 350 -4.01 -6.52 -17.35
CA ILE A 350 -4.56 -6.77 -18.70
C ILE A 350 -4.78 -8.27 -18.92
N GLU A 351 -3.78 -9.11 -18.64
CA GLU A 351 -3.87 -10.54 -18.92
C GLU A 351 -4.89 -11.27 -18.01
N THR A 352 -4.97 -10.91 -16.72
CA THR A 352 -5.97 -11.47 -15.80
C THR A 352 -7.38 -10.97 -16.10
N SER A 353 -7.51 -9.75 -16.63
CA SER A 353 -8.76 -9.21 -17.16
C SER A 353 -9.25 -10.02 -18.37
N ALA A 354 -8.33 -10.26 -19.32
CA ALA A 354 -8.58 -10.97 -20.57
C ALA A 354 -9.11 -12.40 -20.38
N LEU A 355 -8.89 -13.03 -19.22
CA LEU A 355 -9.45 -14.35 -18.87
C LEU A 355 -10.99 -14.39 -18.91
N THR A 356 -11.65 -13.25 -18.76
CA THR A 356 -13.12 -13.15 -18.72
C THR A 356 -13.69 -12.08 -19.64
N HIS A 357 -12.96 -11.00 -19.88
CA HIS A 357 -13.42 -9.82 -20.62
C HIS A 357 -12.50 -9.56 -21.80
N GLY A 358 -12.98 -9.81 -23.02
CA GLY A 358 -12.17 -9.71 -24.25
C GLY A 358 -12.02 -8.30 -24.79
N HIS A 359 -12.83 -7.34 -24.33
CA HIS A 359 -12.76 -5.95 -24.82
C HIS A 359 -11.58 -5.18 -24.21
N ILE A 360 -10.80 -4.50 -25.06
CA ILE A 360 -9.57 -3.79 -24.64
C ILE A 360 -9.83 -2.69 -23.61
N THR A 361 -10.88 -1.87 -23.77
CA THR A 361 -11.29 -0.85 -22.78
C THR A 361 -11.46 -1.42 -21.38
N GLY A 362 -12.09 -2.61 -21.25
CA GLY A 362 -12.26 -3.27 -19.95
C GLY A 362 -10.92 -3.63 -19.31
N GLN A 363 -10.02 -4.19 -20.12
CA GLN A 363 -8.67 -4.58 -19.68
C GLN A 363 -7.83 -3.36 -19.29
N LEU A 364 -7.89 -2.28 -20.08
CA LEU A 364 -7.15 -1.05 -19.82
C LEU A 364 -7.71 -0.30 -18.61
N ALA A 365 -9.03 -0.28 -18.39
CA ALA A 365 -9.62 0.29 -17.18
C ALA A 365 -9.14 -0.44 -15.93
N ALA A 366 -9.20 -1.77 -15.92
CA ALA A 366 -8.67 -2.57 -14.80
C ALA A 366 -7.17 -2.31 -14.56
N ALA A 367 -6.37 -2.22 -15.63
CA ALA A 367 -4.95 -1.92 -15.53
C ALA A 367 -4.68 -0.51 -14.99
N ALA A 368 -5.40 0.51 -15.48
CA ALA A 368 -5.26 1.88 -15.01
C ALA A 368 -5.58 1.97 -13.51
N TRP A 369 -6.64 1.30 -13.06
CA TRP A 369 -7.00 1.26 -11.65
C TRP A 369 -5.97 0.51 -10.79
N ALA A 370 -5.45 -0.62 -11.28
CA ALA A 370 -4.42 -1.38 -10.58
C ALA A 370 -3.12 -0.58 -10.43
N GLU A 371 -2.73 0.18 -11.46
CA GLU A 371 -1.57 1.08 -11.37
C GLU A 371 -1.80 2.22 -10.37
N MET A 372 -2.98 2.86 -10.37
CA MET A 372 -3.33 3.87 -9.36
C MET A 372 -3.24 3.28 -7.94
N LEU A 373 -3.79 2.08 -7.72
CA LEU A 373 -3.72 1.39 -6.43
C LEU A 373 -2.27 1.15 -5.99
N ALA A 374 -1.43 0.65 -6.89
CA ALA A 374 -0.02 0.38 -6.61
C ALA A 374 0.74 1.67 -6.29
N ASP A 375 0.51 2.74 -7.05
CA ASP A 375 1.17 4.04 -6.86
C ASP A 375 0.75 4.68 -5.53
N VAL A 376 -0.54 4.63 -5.19
CA VAL A 376 -1.07 5.13 -3.90
C VAL A 376 -0.58 4.28 -2.73
N ALA A 377 -0.44 2.96 -2.89
CA ALA A 377 0.16 2.11 -1.86
C ALA A 377 1.62 2.47 -1.59
N THR A 378 2.32 3.00 -2.60
CA THR A 378 3.66 3.59 -2.46
C THR A 378 3.64 5.10 -2.15
N GLY A 379 2.51 5.65 -1.70
CA GLY A 379 2.42 6.99 -1.16
C GLY A 379 2.27 8.13 -2.18
N GLU A 380 2.06 7.84 -3.47
CA GLU A 380 1.62 8.87 -4.42
C GLU A 380 0.19 9.32 -4.09
N GLY A 381 -0.11 10.61 -4.27
CA GLY A 381 -1.49 11.09 -4.11
C GLY A 381 -2.40 10.59 -5.23
N LEU A 382 -3.61 10.11 -4.88
CA LEU A 382 -4.55 9.51 -5.86
C LEU A 382 -4.87 10.43 -7.04
N GLU A 383 -5.11 11.72 -6.80
CA GLU A 383 -5.42 12.69 -7.86
C GLU A 383 -4.23 12.88 -8.83
N GLN A 384 -3.01 12.88 -8.29
CA GLN A 384 -1.78 12.98 -9.08
C GLN A 384 -1.55 11.72 -9.93
N ALA A 385 -1.66 10.54 -9.31
CA ALA A 385 -1.54 9.26 -9.99
C ALA A 385 -2.58 9.15 -11.13
N ALA A 386 -3.83 9.50 -10.85
CA ALA A 386 -4.91 9.50 -11.83
C ALA A 386 -4.65 10.45 -13.01
N GLY A 387 -4.20 11.69 -12.76
CA GLY A 387 -3.89 12.64 -13.84
C GLY A 387 -2.74 12.19 -14.75
N ARG A 388 -1.71 11.58 -14.16
CA ARG A 388 -0.58 10.99 -14.90
C ARG A 388 -1.05 9.79 -15.73
N ILE A 389 -1.74 8.84 -15.12
CA ILE A 389 -2.26 7.63 -15.79
C ILE A 389 -3.23 8.01 -16.92
N ALA A 390 -4.11 8.98 -16.74
CA ALA A 390 -4.98 9.46 -17.82
C ALA A 390 -4.20 9.99 -19.03
N SER A 391 -3.06 10.66 -18.79
CA SER A 391 -2.20 11.19 -19.85
C SER A 391 -1.42 10.09 -20.57
N GLU A 392 -0.97 9.07 -19.84
CA GLU A 392 -0.31 7.88 -20.40
C GLU A 392 -1.28 7.04 -21.23
N TYR A 393 -2.46 6.73 -20.69
CA TYR A 393 -3.46 5.86 -21.32
C TYR A 393 -4.09 6.48 -22.56
N ALA A 394 -4.18 7.82 -22.64
CA ALA A 394 -4.63 8.50 -23.86
C ALA A 394 -3.71 8.29 -25.08
N ARG A 395 -2.51 7.75 -24.88
CA ARG A 395 -1.53 7.44 -25.94
C ARG A 395 -1.47 5.95 -26.27
N LEU A 396 -2.19 5.10 -25.53
CA LEU A 396 -2.28 3.67 -25.79
C LEU A 396 -3.39 3.39 -26.81
N ASP A 397 -3.18 2.38 -27.64
CA ASP A 397 -4.21 1.88 -28.55
C ASP A 397 -5.41 1.35 -27.75
N GLY A 398 -6.60 1.91 -28.00
CA GLY A 398 -7.84 1.59 -27.27
C GLY A 398 -7.97 2.21 -25.88
N GLY A 399 -7.03 3.09 -25.47
CA GLY A 399 -7.02 3.71 -24.14
C GLY A 399 -7.83 5.00 -24.01
N GLU A 400 -8.46 5.47 -25.10
CA GLU A 400 -9.16 6.75 -25.14
C GLU A 400 -10.35 6.82 -24.18
N GLU A 401 -11.16 5.76 -24.14
CA GLU A 401 -12.33 5.66 -23.24
C GLU A 401 -11.91 5.63 -21.77
N THR A 402 -10.92 4.80 -21.42
CA THR A 402 -10.35 4.75 -20.06
C THR A 402 -9.81 6.11 -19.64
N ALA A 403 -9.03 6.77 -20.50
CA ALA A 403 -8.46 8.07 -20.20
C ALA A 403 -9.54 9.17 -20.08
N ALA A 404 -10.60 9.10 -20.90
CA ALA A 404 -11.74 10.00 -20.80
C ALA A 404 -12.49 9.82 -19.48
N ALA A 405 -12.76 8.58 -19.06
CA ALA A 405 -13.42 8.26 -17.81
C ALA A 405 -12.65 8.81 -16.59
N ILE A 406 -11.33 8.64 -16.56
CA ILE A 406 -10.47 9.22 -15.51
C ILE A 406 -10.58 10.75 -15.51
N ARG A 407 -10.48 11.41 -16.68
CA ARG A 407 -10.59 12.86 -16.79
C ARG A 407 -11.95 13.39 -16.36
N SER A 408 -13.03 12.69 -16.67
CA SER A 408 -14.39 13.03 -16.22
C SER A 408 -14.48 13.03 -14.70
N ALA A 409 -13.99 11.97 -14.05
CA ALA A 409 -13.94 11.89 -12.59
C ALA A 409 -13.04 12.97 -11.94
N LEU A 410 -11.92 13.31 -12.58
CA LEU A 410 -11.04 14.40 -12.14
C LEU A 410 -11.68 15.79 -12.28
N SER A 411 -12.52 15.99 -13.29
CA SER A 411 -13.14 17.30 -13.59
C SER A 411 -14.49 17.50 -12.90
N ALA A 412 -15.10 16.44 -12.37
CA ALA A 412 -16.39 16.50 -11.70
C ALA A 412 -16.35 17.31 -10.39
N PRO A 413 -17.43 18.04 -10.05
CA PRO A 413 -17.50 18.81 -8.80
C PRO A 413 -17.42 17.87 -7.58
N ARG A 414 -16.56 18.19 -6.61
CA ARG A 414 -16.32 17.40 -5.37
C ARG A 414 -17.46 17.56 -4.35
N ASP A 415 -18.70 17.46 -4.79
CA ASP A 415 -19.91 17.68 -3.98
C ASP A 415 -20.51 16.41 -3.37
N GLY A 416 -20.03 15.22 -3.78
CA GLY A 416 -20.47 13.92 -3.30
C GLY A 416 -21.94 13.63 -3.59
N GLN A 417 -22.54 14.32 -4.57
CA GLN A 417 -23.95 14.17 -4.90
C GLN A 417 -24.19 12.97 -5.81
N PRO A 418 -25.24 12.16 -5.56
CA PRO A 418 -25.62 11.06 -6.45
C PRO A 418 -25.79 11.47 -7.91
N GLU A 419 -26.35 12.65 -8.17
CA GLU A 419 -26.52 13.19 -9.53
C GLU A 419 -25.20 13.42 -10.25
N THR A 420 -24.14 13.79 -9.51
CA THR A 420 -22.78 13.90 -10.06
C THR A 420 -22.24 12.51 -10.39
N VAL A 421 -22.52 11.52 -9.55
CA VAL A 421 -22.10 10.12 -9.78
C VAL A 421 -22.79 9.54 -11.02
N GLU A 422 -24.10 9.76 -11.20
CA GLU A 422 -24.85 9.27 -12.37
C GLU A 422 -24.38 9.89 -13.70
N GLN A 423 -23.72 11.05 -13.68
CA GLN A 423 -23.09 11.63 -14.87
C GLN A 423 -21.79 10.93 -15.27
N LEU A 424 -21.18 10.17 -14.36
CA LEU A 424 -19.96 9.40 -14.62
C LEU A 424 -20.24 7.99 -15.17
N GLY A 425 -21.48 7.51 -15.06
CA GLY A 425 -21.92 6.23 -15.60
C GLY A 425 -22.87 5.49 -14.66
N GLY A 426 -23.23 4.26 -15.03
CA GLY A 426 -24.00 3.35 -14.19
C GLY A 426 -23.13 2.32 -13.46
N GLY A 427 -21.84 2.23 -13.80
CA GLY A 427 -20.90 1.26 -13.22
C GLY A 427 -20.90 -0.10 -13.92
N TRP A 428 -21.69 -0.28 -14.98
CA TRP A 428 -21.84 -1.56 -15.68
C TRP A 428 -20.60 -1.94 -16.50
N THR A 429 -19.92 -0.93 -17.04
CA THR A 429 -18.65 -1.10 -17.76
C THR A 429 -17.48 -0.71 -16.87
N ALA A 430 -16.32 -1.28 -17.13
CA ALA A 430 -15.14 -1.10 -16.30
C ALA A 430 -14.67 0.36 -16.21
N GLU A 431 -14.75 1.12 -17.31
CA GLU A 431 -14.39 2.54 -17.33
C GLU A 431 -15.38 3.42 -16.57
N GLU A 432 -16.69 3.12 -16.62
CA GLU A 432 -17.69 3.80 -15.78
C GLU A 432 -17.45 3.52 -14.30
N ALA A 433 -17.25 2.24 -13.94
CA ALA A 433 -16.98 1.83 -12.57
C ALA A 433 -15.71 2.48 -12.02
N LEU A 434 -14.67 2.59 -12.85
CA LEU A 434 -13.44 3.31 -12.52
C LEU A 434 -13.73 4.79 -12.23
N ALA A 435 -14.47 5.47 -13.10
CA ALA A 435 -14.77 6.90 -12.93
C ALA A 435 -15.53 7.15 -11.63
N ILE A 436 -16.55 6.35 -11.34
CA ILE A 436 -17.34 6.43 -10.12
C ILE A 436 -16.47 6.19 -8.88
N ALA A 437 -15.67 5.13 -8.88
CA ALA A 437 -14.81 4.79 -7.75
C ALA A 437 -13.75 5.87 -7.47
N LEU A 438 -13.10 6.37 -8.54
CA LEU A 438 -12.14 7.47 -8.43
C LEU A 438 -12.79 8.73 -7.86
N TYR A 439 -13.96 9.10 -8.39
CA TYR A 439 -14.72 10.24 -7.89
C TYR A 439 -15.08 10.09 -6.41
N ALA A 440 -15.60 8.93 -6.02
CA ALA A 440 -15.99 8.65 -4.64
C ALA A 440 -14.80 8.76 -3.66
N CYS A 441 -13.63 8.27 -4.06
CA CYS A 441 -12.40 8.39 -3.26
C CYS A 441 -11.92 9.85 -3.10
N LEU A 442 -12.10 10.68 -4.13
CA LEU A 442 -11.67 12.08 -4.13
C LEU A 442 -12.68 13.02 -3.48
N ALA A 443 -13.98 12.75 -3.59
CA ALA A 443 -15.04 13.56 -2.99
C ALA A 443 -15.35 13.16 -1.53
N GLY A 444 -15.04 11.91 -1.15
CA GLY A 444 -15.31 11.37 0.18
C GLY A 444 -14.45 12.02 1.27
N LYS A 445 -15.10 12.50 2.33
CA LYS A 445 -14.40 13.12 3.48
C LYS A 445 -13.71 12.08 4.36
N ASP A 446 -14.36 10.93 4.53
CA ASP A 446 -13.87 9.79 5.29
C ASP A 446 -14.19 8.46 4.59
N LEU A 447 -13.78 7.35 5.20
CA LEU A 447 -14.01 6.00 4.69
C LEU A 447 -15.50 5.75 4.43
N THR A 448 -16.35 6.04 5.41
CA THR A 448 -17.79 5.75 5.33
C THR A 448 -18.47 6.64 4.31
N ASP A 449 -18.10 7.92 4.24
CA ASP A 449 -18.63 8.86 3.25
C ASP A 449 -18.18 8.51 1.82
N GLY A 450 -16.93 8.12 1.63
CA GLY A 450 -16.43 7.63 0.33
C GLY A 450 -17.17 6.38 -0.14
N LEU A 451 -17.32 5.37 0.73
CA LEU A 451 -18.11 4.18 0.42
C LEU A 451 -19.58 4.53 0.12
N ARG A 452 -20.18 5.45 0.90
CA ARG A 452 -21.55 5.91 0.66
C ARG A 452 -21.68 6.55 -0.72
N ILE A 453 -20.77 7.45 -1.11
CA ILE A 453 -20.80 8.10 -2.43
C ILE A 453 -20.70 7.04 -3.52
N ALA A 454 -19.79 6.07 -3.38
CA ALA A 454 -19.56 5.02 -4.36
C ALA A 454 -20.82 4.19 -4.64
N VAL A 455 -21.64 3.90 -3.62
CA VAL A 455 -22.83 3.03 -3.78
C VAL A 455 -24.14 3.80 -4.00
N THR A 456 -24.16 5.14 -3.84
CA THR A 456 -25.40 5.93 -3.93
C THR A 456 -25.61 6.45 -5.34
N HIS A 457 -25.82 5.55 -6.30
CA HIS A 457 -26.23 5.86 -7.68
C HIS A 457 -27.08 4.73 -8.24
N SER A 458 -27.85 4.99 -9.30
CA SER A 458 -28.49 3.88 -10.02
C SER A 458 -27.44 3.05 -10.77
N GLY A 459 -27.65 1.73 -10.81
CA GLY A 459 -26.79 0.82 -11.56
C GLY A 459 -26.09 -0.23 -10.69
N ASP A 460 -24.82 -0.44 -10.97
CA ASP A 460 -23.94 -1.48 -10.43
C ASP A 460 -23.23 -0.97 -9.16
N SER A 461 -24.00 -0.87 -8.07
CA SER A 461 -23.58 -0.19 -6.83
C SER A 461 -22.62 -1.01 -5.97
N ASP A 462 -22.71 -2.34 -6.01
CA ASP A 462 -21.78 -3.23 -5.31
C ASP A 462 -20.41 -3.20 -5.97
N SER A 463 -20.32 -3.26 -7.30
CA SER A 463 -19.02 -3.15 -8.00
C SER A 463 -18.32 -1.83 -7.74
N THR A 464 -19.02 -0.71 -7.88
CA THR A 464 -18.43 0.61 -7.62
C THR A 464 -18.04 0.76 -6.15
N GLY A 465 -18.85 0.23 -5.24
CA GLY A 465 -18.54 0.12 -3.82
C GLY A 465 -17.26 -0.67 -3.56
N ALA A 466 -17.13 -1.86 -4.15
CA ALA A 466 -15.97 -2.74 -3.99
C ALA A 466 -14.68 -2.09 -4.49
N ILE A 467 -14.73 -1.52 -5.70
CA ILE A 467 -13.58 -0.87 -6.36
C ILE A 467 -13.14 0.35 -5.53
N ALA A 468 -14.07 1.23 -5.14
CA ALA A 468 -13.77 2.38 -4.30
C ALA A 468 -13.25 1.96 -2.93
N GLY A 469 -13.87 0.93 -2.33
CA GLY A 469 -13.49 0.37 -1.05
C GLY A 469 -12.05 -0.15 -1.03
N ASN A 470 -11.60 -0.79 -2.12
CA ASN A 470 -10.20 -1.20 -2.24
C ASN A 470 -9.24 0.00 -2.14
N MET A 471 -9.50 1.06 -2.90
CA MET A 471 -8.65 2.26 -2.88
C MET A 471 -8.72 2.99 -1.54
N LEU A 472 -9.92 3.15 -0.95
CA LEU A 472 -10.07 3.75 0.38
C LEU A 472 -9.31 2.94 1.45
N GLY A 473 -9.26 1.63 1.32
CA GLY A 473 -8.48 0.76 2.20
C GLY A 473 -6.96 0.95 2.05
N VAL A 474 -6.48 1.23 0.85
CA VAL A 474 -5.07 1.63 0.64
C VAL A 474 -4.82 3.04 1.17
N MET A 475 -5.71 4.00 0.91
CA MET A 475 -5.54 5.38 1.36
C MET A 475 -5.60 5.55 2.87
N ARG A 476 -6.36 4.69 3.57
CA ARG A 476 -6.69 4.83 5.00
C ARG A 476 -6.71 3.48 5.72
N PRO A 477 -5.59 2.72 5.73
CA PRO A 477 -5.57 1.36 6.26
C PRO A 477 -6.00 1.31 7.73
N ASP A 478 -5.55 2.27 8.54
CA ASP A 478 -5.90 2.39 9.96
C ASP A 478 -7.39 2.63 10.19
N ALA A 479 -8.00 3.47 9.35
CA ALA A 479 -9.44 3.76 9.45
C ALA A 479 -10.28 2.53 9.12
N VAL A 480 -9.88 1.75 8.11
CA VAL A 480 -10.53 0.47 7.81
C VAL A 480 -10.32 -0.50 8.97
N MET A 481 -9.09 -0.73 9.41
CA MET A 481 -8.81 -1.74 10.45
C MET A 481 -9.48 -1.43 11.79
N ALA A 482 -9.70 -0.15 12.12
CA ALA A 482 -10.44 0.27 13.31
C ALA A 482 -11.98 0.28 13.12
N HIS A 483 -12.47 0.14 11.89
CA HIS A 483 -13.90 0.25 11.60
C HIS A 483 -14.68 -0.97 12.13
N PRO A 484 -15.86 -0.78 12.76
CA PRO A 484 -16.66 -1.90 13.27
C PRO A 484 -17.03 -2.92 12.20
N TRP A 485 -17.21 -2.48 10.94
CA TRP A 485 -17.56 -3.37 9.84
C TRP A 485 -16.47 -4.39 9.52
N THR A 486 -15.20 -4.15 9.89
CA THR A 486 -14.06 -5.04 9.58
C THR A 486 -14.27 -6.46 10.07
N THR A 487 -14.90 -6.60 11.24
CA THR A 487 -15.20 -7.92 11.81
C THR A 487 -16.58 -8.45 11.40
N MET A 488 -17.40 -7.63 10.74
CA MET A 488 -18.75 -8.00 10.29
C MET A 488 -18.77 -8.56 8.87
N VAL A 489 -17.86 -8.12 8.00
CA VAL A 489 -17.83 -8.60 6.61
C VAL A 489 -17.47 -10.08 6.55
N GLN A 490 -18.22 -10.81 5.72
CA GLN A 490 -17.98 -12.22 5.46
C GLN A 490 -16.60 -12.42 4.83
N GLY A 491 -15.83 -13.35 5.36
CA GLY A 491 -14.49 -13.64 4.86
C GLY A 491 -13.38 -12.70 5.37
N ALA A 492 -13.64 -11.86 6.38
CA ALA A 492 -12.60 -11.04 7.01
C ALA A 492 -11.40 -11.85 7.53
N ASP A 493 -11.65 -13.06 8.03
CA ASP A 493 -10.62 -14.03 8.44
C ASP A 493 -9.85 -14.58 7.23
N ILE A 494 -10.53 -14.91 6.13
CA ILE A 494 -9.89 -15.34 4.86
C ILE A 494 -8.97 -14.24 4.34
N ILE A 495 -9.46 -13.00 4.30
CA ILE A 495 -8.68 -11.84 3.86
C ILE A 495 -7.42 -11.66 4.72
N SER A 496 -7.56 -11.77 6.05
CA SER A 496 -6.42 -11.68 6.97
C SER A 496 -5.40 -12.79 6.74
N HIS A 497 -5.85 -14.01 6.43
CA HIS A 497 -4.97 -15.13 6.12
C HIS A 497 -4.20 -14.90 4.81
N LEU A 498 -4.91 -14.56 3.72
CA LEU A 498 -4.29 -14.28 2.43
C LEU A 498 -3.25 -13.15 2.51
N ALA A 499 -3.57 -12.06 3.23
CA ALA A 499 -2.66 -10.94 3.39
C ALA A 499 -1.38 -11.33 4.14
N ARG A 500 -1.51 -12.05 5.25
CA ARG A 500 -0.36 -12.54 6.03
C ARG A 500 0.49 -13.54 5.24
N ASP A 501 -0.14 -14.49 4.56
CA ASP A 501 0.57 -15.53 3.81
C ASP A 501 1.29 -14.96 2.60
N HIS A 502 0.70 -13.98 1.91
CA HIS A 502 1.40 -13.24 0.85
C HIS A 502 2.65 -12.52 1.38
N VAL A 503 2.52 -11.76 2.48
CA VAL A 503 3.68 -11.03 3.03
C VAL A 503 4.74 -11.96 3.59
N ARG A 504 4.33 -13.06 4.23
CA ARG A 504 5.25 -14.12 4.64
C ARG A 504 5.98 -14.68 3.43
N LEU A 505 5.27 -14.98 2.35
CA LEU A 505 5.89 -15.45 1.11
C LEU A 505 6.90 -14.44 0.59
N MET A 506 6.64 -13.14 0.64
CA MET A 506 7.59 -12.13 0.15
C MET A 506 8.82 -11.95 1.04
N SER A 507 8.71 -12.16 2.35
CA SER A 507 9.77 -11.87 3.34
C SER A 507 10.59 -13.08 3.78
N ASP A 508 10.02 -14.28 3.73
CA ASP A 508 10.65 -15.53 4.18
C ASP A 508 10.98 -16.42 2.96
N PRO A 509 12.27 -16.73 2.69
CA PRO A 509 12.68 -17.61 1.60
C PRO A 509 12.05 -19.01 1.66
N ASP A 510 11.85 -19.55 2.87
CA ASP A 510 11.39 -20.92 3.11
C ASP A 510 9.85 -21.02 3.14
N ALA A 511 9.16 -19.88 3.14
CA ALA A 511 7.70 -19.82 3.20
C ALA A 511 7.02 -20.55 2.03
N ALA A 512 7.65 -20.61 0.86
CA ALA A 512 7.08 -21.28 -0.31
C ALA A 512 6.86 -22.78 -0.07
N GLU A 513 7.81 -23.46 0.60
CA GLU A 513 7.67 -24.87 0.95
C GLU A 513 6.61 -25.07 2.03
N ALA A 514 6.62 -24.22 3.07
CA ALA A 514 5.67 -24.31 4.18
C ALA A 514 4.21 -24.05 3.75
N LEU A 515 4.00 -23.17 2.77
CA LEU A 515 2.67 -22.79 2.29
C LEU A 515 2.17 -23.65 1.13
N PHE A 516 3.01 -24.53 0.57
CA PHE A 516 2.66 -25.35 -0.61
C PHE A 516 1.44 -26.25 -0.38
N GLU A 517 1.30 -26.83 0.82
CA GLU A 517 0.16 -27.70 1.16
C GLU A 517 -1.17 -26.94 1.22
N ILE A 518 -1.13 -25.64 1.53
CA ILE A 518 -2.33 -24.76 1.58
C ILE A 518 -2.62 -24.19 0.19
N TYR A 519 -1.56 -23.85 -0.55
CA TYR A 519 -1.61 -23.18 -1.84
C TYR A 519 -0.78 -23.95 -2.87
N PRO A 520 -1.23 -25.14 -3.32
CA PRO A 520 -0.49 -25.90 -4.32
C PRO A 520 -0.35 -25.06 -5.59
N GLY A 521 0.90 -24.94 -6.05
CA GLY A 521 1.34 -24.08 -7.15
C GLY A 521 0.88 -24.50 -8.55
N GLY A 522 -0.20 -25.28 -8.66
CA GLY A 522 -0.74 -25.82 -9.91
C GLY A 522 0.13 -26.87 -10.59
#